data_AF-A0A0N4YEN6-F1
#
_entry.id   AF-A0A0N4YEN6-F1
#
_cell.length_a   1.000
_cell.length_b   1.000
_cell.length_c   1.000
_cell.angle_alpha   90.00
_cell.angle_beta   90.00
_cell.angle_gamma   90.00
#
_symmetry.space_group_name_H-M   'P 1'
#
loop_
_entity.id
_entity.type
_entity.pdbx_description
1 polymer ?
#
loop_
_entity_poly.entity_id
_entity_poly.type
_entity_poly.pdbx_seq_one_letter_code
_entity_poly.pdbx_strand_id
1 'polypeptide(L)'
;MKLDGMKETLSHFPQRKIRNHTHTTSCPAITCRFCNAVGKHYSDSCPVVTEAKRRVEIITTQGRCKICLGICGDHCQKRSSSKCRYCDEVCDTVYDHLIPKEEHHCALCPLPEMKEELEREMRHFERYVQDVYDRLSNKN
;
A
#
# COMPACT_ATOMS: atom_id res chain seq x y z
N MET A 1 -5.25 -9.54 -23.00
CA MET A 1 -4.44 -8.34 -22.67
C MET A 1 -4.83 -7.69 -21.34
N LYS A 2 -6.04 -7.10 -21.17
CA LYS A 2 -6.38 -6.42 -19.89
C LYS A 2 -6.52 -7.38 -18.69
N LEU A 3 -7.22 -8.51 -18.87
CA LEU A 3 -7.38 -9.51 -17.80
C LEU A 3 -6.05 -10.15 -17.40
N ASP A 4 -5.18 -10.44 -18.37
CA ASP A 4 -3.85 -11.02 -18.13
C ASP A 4 -2.98 -10.06 -17.33
N GLY A 5 -2.95 -8.78 -17.69
CA GLY A 5 -2.24 -7.74 -16.94
C GLY A 5 -2.77 -7.56 -15.52
N MET A 6 -4.08 -7.66 -15.30
CA MET A 6 -4.67 -7.65 -13.94
C MET A 6 -4.20 -8.86 -13.12
N LYS A 7 -4.23 -10.07 -13.69
CA LYS A 7 -3.79 -11.30 -13.02
C LYS A 7 -2.30 -11.26 -12.67
N GLU A 8 -1.46 -10.86 -13.62
CA GLU A 8 -0.02 -10.73 -13.44
C GLU A 8 0.31 -9.73 -12.34
N THR A 9 -0.29 -8.54 -12.40
CA THR A 9 -0.04 -7.49 -11.41
C THR A 9 -0.53 -7.91 -10.02
N LEU A 10 -1.73 -8.50 -9.92
CA LEU A 10 -2.30 -8.95 -8.65
C LEU A 10 -1.47 -10.05 -7.96
N SER A 11 -0.82 -10.92 -8.74
CA SER A 11 0.04 -11.97 -8.19
C SER A 11 1.23 -11.43 -7.39
N HIS A 12 1.73 -10.24 -7.75
CA HIS A 12 2.84 -9.56 -7.06
C HIS A 12 2.42 -8.26 -6.37
N PHE A 13 1.12 -7.97 -6.31
CA PHE A 13 0.62 -6.70 -5.78
C PHE A 13 1.02 -6.54 -4.30
N PRO A 14 1.51 -5.35 -3.91
CA PRO A 14 2.10 -5.12 -2.61
C PRO A 14 1.15 -5.47 -1.48
N GLN A 15 1.69 -6.06 -0.42
CA GLN A 15 0.98 -6.31 0.83
C GLN A 15 1.76 -5.76 2.01
N ARG A 16 1.03 -5.15 2.94
CA ARG A 16 1.60 -4.58 4.15
C ARG A 16 1.82 -5.71 5.15
N LYS A 17 3.08 -6.04 5.42
CA LYS A 17 3.44 -7.05 6.41
C LYS A 17 3.23 -6.50 7.82
N ILE A 18 2.09 -6.83 8.40
CA ILE A 18 1.77 -6.52 9.80
C ILE A 18 2.54 -7.47 10.72
N ARG A 19 3.24 -6.93 11.71
CA ARG A 19 3.96 -7.73 12.72
C ARG A 19 3.21 -7.71 14.03
N ASN A 20 2.91 -8.90 14.56
CA ASN A 20 2.36 -9.06 15.90
C ASN A 20 3.40 -8.65 16.96
N HIS A 21 2.93 -8.23 18.13
CA HIS A 21 3.74 -7.71 19.24
C HIS A 21 4.79 -8.70 19.81
N THR A 22 4.76 -9.95 19.38
CA THR A 22 5.64 -11.04 19.82
C THR A 22 7.04 -10.98 19.18
N HIS A 23 7.20 -10.31 18.04
CA HIS A 23 8.50 -10.18 17.38
C HIS A 23 9.09 -8.79 17.62
N THR A 24 10.24 -8.73 18.28
CA THR A 24 11.01 -7.49 18.43
C THR A 24 11.69 -7.13 17.11
N THR A 25 11.84 -5.83 16.85
CA THR A 25 12.70 -5.39 15.73
C THR A 25 14.17 -5.55 16.10
N SER A 26 15.04 -5.65 15.08
CA SER A 26 16.49 -5.57 15.24
C SER A 26 16.99 -4.18 15.69
N CYS A 27 16.11 -3.18 15.78
CA CYS A 27 16.45 -1.82 16.19
C CYS A 27 15.67 -1.44 17.47
N PRO A 28 16.21 -1.66 18.67
CA PRO A 28 15.52 -1.40 19.93
C PRO A 28 15.08 0.07 20.11
N ALA A 29 15.77 1.00 19.46
CA ALA A 29 15.50 2.43 19.54
C ALA A 29 14.35 2.90 18.63
N ILE A 30 13.80 2.06 17.76
CA ILE A 30 12.75 2.50 16.85
C ILE A 30 11.43 2.73 17.59
N THR A 31 10.80 3.88 17.36
CA THR A 31 9.47 4.19 17.89
C THR A 31 8.45 4.17 16.74
N CYS A 32 7.42 3.35 16.87
CA CYS A 32 6.30 3.37 15.95
C CYS A 32 5.58 4.73 16.04
N ARG A 33 5.40 5.40 14.90
CA ARG A 33 4.76 6.73 14.84
C ARG A 33 3.24 6.70 14.92
N PHE A 34 2.64 5.52 14.97
CA PHE A 34 1.19 5.35 15.05
C PHE A 34 0.72 4.93 16.44
N CYS A 35 1.35 3.92 17.04
CA CYS A 35 0.97 3.39 18.36
C CYS A 35 1.98 3.67 19.48
N ASN A 36 3.07 4.38 19.18
CA ASN A 36 4.14 4.73 20.12
C ASN A 36 4.91 3.55 20.75
N ALA A 37 4.68 2.31 20.29
CA ALA A 37 5.47 1.17 20.74
C ALA A 37 6.96 1.34 20.39
N VAL A 38 7.84 1.07 21.37
CA VAL A 38 9.31 1.19 21.24
C VAL A 38 9.93 -0.19 21.03
N GLY A 39 10.80 -0.32 20.02
CA GLY A 39 11.55 -1.55 19.71
C GLY A 39 10.72 -2.73 19.22
N LYS A 40 9.38 -2.62 19.20
CA LYS A 40 8.47 -3.72 18.85
C LYS A 40 8.29 -3.92 17.34
N HIS A 41 8.06 -2.85 16.59
CA HIS A 41 7.86 -2.94 15.13
C HIS A 41 8.24 -1.63 14.42
N TYR A 42 8.54 -1.74 13.12
CA TYR A 42 8.60 -0.58 12.24
C TYR A 42 7.19 0.00 12.06
N SER A 43 7.07 1.34 11.93
CA SER A 43 5.76 1.99 11.73
C SER A 43 4.96 1.37 10.58
N ASP A 44 5.63 1.02 9.48
CA ASP A 44 5.04 0.35 8.31
C ASP A 44 4.28 -0.95 8.66
N SER A 45 4.79 -1.68 9.66
CA SER A 45 4.28 -2.96 10.16
C SER A 45 3.39 -2.86 11.42
N CYS A 46 2.89 -1.67 11.75
CA CYS A 46 2.10 -1.46 12.97
C CYS A 46 0.82 -2.33 13.00
N PRO A 47 0.62 -3.18 14.03
CA PRO A 47 -0.58 -4.01 14.16
C PRO A 47 -1.76 -3.28 14.80
N VAL A 48 -1.53 -2.14 15.44
CA VAL A 48 -2.58 -1.38 16.15
C VAL A 48 -3.29 -0.40 15.22
N VAL A 49 -2.56 0.20 14.28
CA VAL A 49 -3.11 1.13 13.29
C VAL A 49 -2.80 0.56 11.93
N THR A 50 -3.75 -0.18 11.36
CA THR A 50 -3.60 -0.90 10.09
C THR A 50 -3.98 -0.03 8.90
N GLU A 51 -5.07 0.73 9.00
CA GLU A 51 -5.66 1.55 7.94
C GLU A 51 -4.81 2.76 7.52
N ALA A 52 -4.53 2.90 6.23
CA ALA A 52 -3.70 3.96 5.66
C ALA A 52 -4.31 5.34 5.91
N LYS A 53 -5.63 5.48 5.77
CA LYS A 53 -6.34 6.73 6.06
C LYS A 53 -6.10 7.18 7.50
N ARG A 54 -6.27 6.27 8.47
CA ARG A 54 -6.04 6.55 9.89
C ARG A 54 -4.58 6.90 10.17
N ARG A 55 -3.63 6.27 9.49
CA ARG A 55 -2.20 6.59 9.60
C ARG A 55 -1.91 8.01 9.12
N VAL A 56 -2.50 8.43 8.00
CA VAL A 56 -2.36 9.79 7.47
C VAL A 56 -2.97 10.82 8.44
N GLU A 57 -4.14 10.53 9.01
CA GLU A 57 -4.78 11.36 10.03
C GLU A 57 -3.86 11.56 11.24
N ILE A 58 -3.32 10.47 11.81
CA ILE A 58 -2.41 10.54 12.96
C ILE A 58 -1.18 11.42 12.66
N ILE A 59 -0.52 11.20 11.53
CA ILE A 59 0.68 11.97 11.15
C ILE A 59 0.35 13.45 10.95
N THR A 60 -0.78 13.75 10.32
CA THR A 60 -1.22 15.12 10.07
C THR A 60 -1.56 15.83 11.39
N THR A 61 -2.34 15.20 12.26
CA THR A 61 -2.73 15.75 13.57
C THR A 61 -1.52 15.96 14.49
N GLN A 62 -0.49 15.12 14.37
CA GLN A 62 0.76 15.27 15.13
C GLN A 62 1.73 16.30 14.52
N GLY A 63 1.37 16.98 13.44
CA GLY A 63 2.26 17.93 12.76
C GLY A 63 3.52 17.28 12.19
N ARG A 64 3.45 16.00 11.82
CA ARG A 64 4.59 15.23 11.30
C ARG A 64 4.65 15.28 9.77
N CYS A 65 5.86 15.23 9.26
CA CYS A 65 6.11 15.17 7.83
C CYS A 65 5.60 13.85 7.23
N LYS A 66 4.80 13.94 6.17
CA LYS A 66 4.27 12.76 5.45
C LYS A 66 5.34 11.97 4.70
N ILE A 67 6.52 12.55 4.45
CA ILE A 67 7.61 11.93 3.70
C ILE A 67 8.54 11.12 4.61
N CYS A 68 8.89 11.63 5.80
CA CYS A 68 9.84 10.96 6.71
C CYS A 68 9.26 10.55 8.07
N LEU A 69 7.99 10.88 8.36
CA LEU A 69 7.31 10.69 9.66
C LEU A 69 7.94 11.43 10.85
N GLY A 70 8.97 12.25 10.61
CA GLY A 70 9.63 13.10 11.59
C GLY A 70 8.94 14.46 11.73
N ILE A 71 9.51 15.32 12.58
CA ILE A 71 9.19 16.75 12.60
C ILE A 71 10.17 17.43 11.65
N CYS A 72 9.64 18.19 10.69
CA CYS A 72 10.41 18.97 9.74
C CYS A 72 9.96 20.43 9.85
N GLY A 73 10.86 21.36 9.51
CA GLY A 73 10.44 22.72 9.15
C GLY A 73 9.81 22.73 7.75
N ASP A 74 9.91 23.87 7.05
CA ASP A 74 9.26 24.08 5.74
C ASP A 74 9.70 23.08 4.66
N HIS A 75 10.89 22.48 4.80
CA HIS A 75 11.42 21.50 3.86
C HIS A 75 11.93 20.23 4.56
N CYS A 76 11.53 19.06 4.04
CA CYS A 76 12.01 17.77 4.52
C CYS A 76 13.43 17.48 3.97
N GLN A 77 14.45 17.69 4.80
CA GLN A 77 15.85 17.36 4.46
C GLN A 77 16.11 15.84 4.41
N LYS A 78 15.21 15.05 4.99
CA LYS A 78 15.24 13.58 4.97
C LYS A 78 14.37 13.00 3.86
N ARG A 79 14.18 13.74 2.77
CA ARG A 79 13.61 13.18 1.54
C ARG A 79 14.39 11.92 1.23
N SER A 80 13.72 10.78 1.36
CA SER A 80 14.30 9.54 0.89
C SER A 80 14.39 9.71 -0.62
N SER A 81 15.59 9.64 -1.18
CA SER A 81 15.75 9.58 -2.64
C SER A 81 15.02 8.36 -3.24
N SER A 82 14.63 7.40 -2.40
CA SER A 82 13.80 6.26 -2.80
C SER A 82 12.31 6.61 -2.76
N LYS A 83 11.65 6.35 -3.90
CA LYS A 83 10.19 6.32 -4.03
C LYS A 83 9.58 5.37 -2.99
N CYS A 84 8.30 5.55 -2.70
CA CYS A 84 7.55 4.59 -1.90
C CYS A 84 7.67 3.18 -2.54
N ARG A 85 8.23 2.21 -1.81
CA ARG A 85 8.43 0.84 -2.32
C ARG A 85 7.15 0.21 -2.88
N TYR A 86 6.00 0.45 -2.25
CA TYR A 86 4.72 -0.07 -2.74
C TYR A 86 4.28 0.57 -4.05
N CYS A 87 4.57 1.86 -4.24
CA CYS A 87 4.30 2.54 -5.51
C CYS A 87 5.25 2.06 -6.60
N ASP A 88 6.51 1.79 -6.25
CA ASP A 88 7.52 1.24 -7.17
C ASP A 88 7.10 -0.13 -7.71
N GLU A 89 6.56 -1.00 -6.85
CA GLU A 89 6.02 -2.33 -7.24
C GLU A 89 4.79 -2.25 -8.17
N VAL A 90 4.07 -1.13 -8.19
CA VAL A 90 2.84 -0.94 -9.00
C VAL A 90 3.10 -0.05 -10.23
N CYS A 91 4.26 0.61 -10.30
CA CYS A 91 4.64 1.47 -11.40
C CYS A 91 4.67 0.69 -12.72
N ASP A 92 4.20 1.30 -13.81
CA ASP A 92 4.16 0.71 -15.15
C ASP A 92 3.30 -0.57 -15.26
N THR A 93 2.33 -0.75 -14.35
CA THR A 93 1.35 -1.84 -14.38
C THR A 93 -0.05 -1.33 -14.76
N VAL A 94 -1.02 -2.23 -14.89
CA VAL A 94 -2.43 -1.85 -15.15
C VAL A 94 -3.08 -1.06 -13.99
N TYR A 95 -2.42 -0.98 -12.83
CA TYR A 95 -2.88 -0.26 -11.64
C TYR A 95 -2.02 0.97 -11.31
N ASP A 96 -1.17 1.42 -12.23
CA ASP A 96 -0.33 2.63 -12.09
C ASP A 96 -1.13 3.88 -11.68
N HIS A 97 -2.34 4.02 -12.19
CA HIS A 97 -3.28 5.10 -11.91
C HIS A 97 -3.76 5.17 -10.45
N LEU A 98 -3.53 4.12 -9.66
CA LEU A 98 -3.82 4.09 -8.22
C LEU A 98 -2.69 4.68 -7.37
N ILE A 99 -1.51 4.92 -7.96
CA ILE A 99 -0.37 5.50 -7.25
C ILE A 99 -0.72 6.91 -6.76
N PRO A 100 -0.57 7.22 -5.46
CA PRO A 100 -0.79 8.56 -4.95
C PRO A 100 0.12 9.58 -5.64
N LYS A 101 -0.46 10.71 -6.09
CA LYS A 101 0.28 11.78 -6.77
C LYS A 101 1.29 12.48 -5.84
N GLU A 102 0.96 12.57 -4.57
CA GLU A 102 1.80 13.23 -3.56
C GLU A 102 2.90 12.29 -3.05
N GLU A 103 4.09 12.86 -2.84
CA GLU A 103 5.20 12.15 -2.21
C GLU A 103 4.83 11.77 -0.77
N HIS A 104 5.10 10.51 -0.40
CA HIS A 104 4.71 9.98 0.90
C HIS A 104 5.64 8.86 1.38
N HIS A 105 5.70 8.67 2.69
CA HIS A 105 6.35 7.53 3.33
C HIS A 105 5.53 6.25 3.07
N CYS A 106 6.19 5.11 2.82
CA CYS A 106 5.51 3.83 2.53
C CYS A 106 4.51 3.38 3.62
N ALA A 107 4.81 3.70 4.88
CA ALA A 107 3.90 3.47 6.00
C ALA A 107 2.52 4.16 5.85
N LEU A 108 2.40 5.17 4.99
CA LEU A 108 1.16 5.90 4.69
C LEU A 108 0.51 5.50 3.37
N CYS A 109 1.17 4.64 2.57
CA CYS A 109 0.68 4.26 1.25
C CYS A 109 -0.61 3.43 1.38
N PRO A 110 -1.67 3.75 0.60
CA PRO A 110 -2.93 3.00 0.62
C PRO A 110 -2.91 1.77 -0.29
N LEU A 111 -1.98 1.68 -1.25
CA LEU A 111 -1.93 0.57 -2.22
C LEU A 111 -2.02 -0.81 -1.55
N PRO A 112 -1.29 -1.13 -0.46
CA PRO A 112 -1.36 -2.46 0.12
C PRO A 112 -2.73 -2.88 0.67
N GLU A 113 -3.65 -1.94 0.89
CA GLU A 113 -5.02 -2.20 1.36
C GLU A 113 -5.99 -2.45 0.20
N MET A 114 -5.64 -2.04 -1.02
CA MET A 114 -6.52 -2.14 -2.19
C MET A 114 -6.59 -3.54 -2.78
N LYS A 115 -5.65 -4.44 -2.42
CA LYS A 115 -5.51 -5.74 -3.10
C LYS A 115 -6.80 -6.56 -3.13
N GLU A 116 -7.51 -6.65 -2.00
CA GLU A 116 -8.72 -7.45 -1.93
C GLU A 116 -9.84 -6.92 -2.84
N GLU A 117 -9.97 -5.59 -2.91
CA GLU A 117 -10.93 -4.93 -3.78
C GLU A 117 -10.58 -5.16 -5.26
N LEU A 118 -9.31 -5.00 -5.62
CA LEU A 118 -8.83 -5.24 -6.98
C LEU A 118 -8.98 -6.71 -7.41
N GLU A 119 -8.74 -7.66 -6.50
CA GLU A 119 -9.02 -9.08 -6.77
C GLU A 119 -10.51 -9.34 -7.00
N ARG A 120 -11.39 -8.63 -6.29
CA ARG A 120 -12.84 -8.71 -6.49
C ARG A 120 -13.24 -8.16 -7.86
N GLU A 121 -12.70 -7.00 -8.24
CA GLU A 121 -12.90 -6.40 -9.56
C GLU A 121 -12.41 -7.31 -10.69
N MET A 122 -11.23 -7.91 -10.55
CA MET A 122 -10.68 -8.87 -11.51
C MET A 122 -11.62 -10.07 -11.69
N ARG A 123 -12.11 -10.66 -10.59
CA ARG A 123 -13.08 -11.79 -10.65
C ARG A 123 -14.37 -11.40 -11.35
N HIS A 124 -14.85 -10.17 -11.15
CA HIS A 124 -16.05 -9.66 -11.82
C HIS A 124 -15.81 -9.53 -13.34
N PHE A 125 -14.66 -8.97 -13.71
CA PHE A 125 -14.28 -8.80 -15.12
C PHE A 125 -14.07 -10.16 -15.81
N GLU A 126 -13.44 -11.12 -15.13
CA GLU A 126 -13.26 -12.49 -15.65
C GLU A 126 -14.59 -13.17 -15.94
N ARG A 127 -15.56 -13.10 -15.03
CA ARG A 127 -16.92 -13.65 -15.26
C ARG A 127 -17.63 -12.98 -16.43
N TYR A 128 -17.48 -11.67 -16.58
CA TYR A 128 -18.07 -10.93 -17.70
C TYR A 128 -17.48 -11.40 -19.04
N VAL A 129 -16.15 -11.54 -19.12
CA VAL A 129 -15.46 -12.03 -20.32
C VAL A 129 -15.93 -13.44 -20.68
N GLN A 130 -16.08 -14.33 -19.69
CA GLN A 130 -16.56 -15.69 -19.92
C GLN A 130 -18.00 -15.72 -20.46
N ASP A 131 -18.92 -14.96 -19.87
CA ASP A 131 -20.32 -14.88 -20.33
C ASP A 131 -20.42 -14.34 -21.77
N VAL A 132 -19.62 -13.33 -22.13
CA VAL A 132 -19.56 -12.84 -23.50
C VAL A 132 -19.06 -13.92 -24.46
N TYR A 133 -18.02 -14.67 -24.08
CA TYR A 133 -17.48 -15.75 -24.89
C TYR A 133 -18.52 -16.86 -25.11
N ASP A 134 -19.19 -17.31 -24.06
CA ASP A 134 -20.22 -18.36 -24.12
C ASP A 134 -21.39 -17.95 -25.04
N ARG A 135 -21.82 -16.69 -24.99
CA ARG A 135 -22.87 -16.16 -25.87
C ARG A 135 -22.46 -16.11 -27.35
N LEU A 136 -21.19 -15.86 -27.62
CA LEU A 136 -20.65 -15.86 -28.99
C LEU A 136 -20.51 -17.29 -29.52
N SER A 137 -20.06 -18.23 -28.68
CA SER A 137 -19.93 -19.64 -29.04
C SER A 137 -21.27 -20.33 -29.27
N ASN A 138 -22.32 -19.94 -28.55
CA ASN A 138 -23.69 -20.50 -28.70
C ASN A 138 -24.50 -19.88 -29.85
N LYS A 139 -23.94 -18.91 -30.59
CA LYS A 139 -24.57 -18.27 -31.76
C LYS A 139 -24.00 -18.77 -33.10
N ASN A 140 -23.01 -19.65 -33.06
CA ASN A 140 -22.45 -20.37 -34.20
C ASN A 140 -22.87 -21.84 -34.16
#